data_AF-A0A8I0H3X0-F1
#
_entry.id   AF-A0A8I0H3X0-F1
#
_cell.length_a   1.000
_cell.length_b   1.000
_cell.length_c   1.000
_cell.angle_alpha   90.00
_cell.angle_beta   90.00
_cell.angle_gamma   90.00
#
_symmetry.space_group_name_H-M   'P 1'
#
loop_
_entity.id
_entity.type
_entity.pdbx_description
1 polymer ?
#
loop_
_entity_poly.entity_id
_entity_poly.type
_entity_poly.pdbx_seq_one_letter_code
_entity_poly.pdbx_strand_id
1 'polypeptide(L)'
;ISHTFFKKAAAEVGISLKEARDYGVGMFFFPQDTLQRNQARKMFEIIAEKEGLNFLGWRKVPTCPEILGQKARDCMPYIMQCFIERPEE
;
A
#
# COMPACT_ATOMS: atom_id res chain seq x y z
N ILE A 1 -13.85 -1.69 3.90
CA ILE A 1 -12.80 -0.65 4.07
C ILE A 1 -13.44 0.74 4.12
N SER A 2 -12.86 1.68 4.87
CA SER A 2 -13.42 3.05 4.98
C SER A 2 -13.26 3.82 3.67
N HIS A 3 -14.31 3.83 2.86
CA HIS A 3 -14.26 4.38 1.50
C HIS A 3 -13.91 5.87 1.49
N THR A 4 -14.63 6.69 2.27
CA THR A 4 -14.44 8.14 2.33
C THR A 4 -13.02 8.53 2.73
N PHE A 5 -12.40 7.77 3.63
CA PHE A 5 -11.02 7.99 4.03
C PHE A 5 -10.05 7.65 2.90
N PHE A 6 -10.16 6.45 2.32
CA PHE A 6 -9.23 6.00 1.30
C PHE A 6 -9.36 6.77 -0.02
N LYS A 7 -10.55 7.24 -0.40
CA LYS A 7 -10.75 8.10 -1.57
C LYS A 7 -9.95 9.40 -1.45
N LYS A 8 -9.99 10.04 -0.27
CA LYS A 8 -9.16 11.24 0.00
C LYS A 8 -7.67 10.88 0.06
N ALA A 9 -7.33 9.85 0.81
CA ALA A 9 -5.95 9.49 1.07
C ALA A 9 -5.18 8.95 -0.15
N ALA A 10 -5.88 8.34 -1.10
CA ALA A 10 -5.34 7.92 -2.39
C ALA A 10 -5.16 9.13 -3.32
N ALA A 11 -6.12 10.06 -3.33
CA ALA A 11 -6.02 11.29 -4.13
C ALA A 11 -4.80 12.14 -3.75
N GLU A 12 -4.42 12.19 -2.46
CA GLU A 12 -3.21 12.87 -1.97
C GLU A 12 -1.91 12.34 -2.61
N VAL A 13 -1.90 11.09 -3.06
CA VAL A 13 -0.75 10.45 -3.73
C VAL A 13 -0.98 10.27 -5.23
N GLY A 14 -1.98 10.93 -5.81
CA GLY A 14 -2.29 10.91 -7.23
C GLY A 14 -3.04 9.66 -7.71
N ILE A 15 -3.59 8.86 -6.80
CA ILE A 15 -4.34 7.63 -7.13
C ILE A 15 -5.84 7.95 -7.11
N SER A 16 -6.52 7.73 -8.23
CA SER A 16 -7.97 7.87 -8.33
C SER A 16 -8.64 6.53 -8.04
N LEU A 17 -9.50 6.50 -7.01
CA LEU A 17 -10.29 5.32 -6.65
C LEU A 17 -11.72 5.45 -7.17
N LYS A 18 -12.27 4.32 -7.64
CA LYS A 18 -13.70 4.15 -7.98
C LYS A 18 -14.57 4.19 -6.72
N GLU A 19 -15.83 3.78 -6.85
CA GLU A 19 -16.80 3.81 -5.76
C GLU A 19 -16.54 2.75 -4.69
N ALA A 20 -17.28 2.84 -3.59
CA ALA A 20 -17.19 1.86 -2.53
C ALA A 20 -17.46 0.44 -3.08
N ARG A 21 -16.57 -0.50 -2.75
CA ARG A 21 -16.58 -1.92 -3.19
C ARG A 21 -15.99 -2.19 -4.58
N ASP A 22 -15.50 -1.18 -5.30
CA ASP A 22 -14.81 -1.36 -6.59
C ASP A 22 -13.29 -1.42 -6.50
N TYR A 23 -12.75 -1.54 -5.29
CA TYR A 23 -11.32 -1.66 -5.06
C TYR A 23 -11.02 -2.38 -3.73
N GLY A 24 -9.87 -3.04 -3.71
CA GLY A 24 -9.22 -3.61 -2.54
C GLY A 24 -8.11 -2.71 -2.01
N VAL A 25 -7.81 -2.86 -0.71
CA VAL A 25 -6.64 -2.25 -0.07
C VAL A 25 -5.82 -3.37 0.55
N GLY A 26 -4.55 -3.47 0.17
CA GLY A 26 -3.59 -4.36 0.81
C GLY A 26 -2.70 -3.60 1.78
N MET A 27 -2.40 -4.19 2.93
CA MET A 27 -1.47 -3.63 3.93
C MET A 27 -0.18 -4.44 3.91
N PHE A 28 0.95 -3.77 3.68
CA PHE A 28 2.26 -4.39 3.51
C PHE A 28 3.26 -3.84 4.51
N PHE A 29 4.00 -4.76 5.13
CA PHE A 29 5.13 -4.46 6.01
C PHE A 29 6.41 -4.87 5.31
N PHE A 30 7.07 -3.89 4.69
CA PHE A 30 8.31 -4.13 3.98
C PHE A 30 9.53 -4.02 4.90
N PRO A 31 10.66 -4.62 4.52
CA PRO A 31 11.95 -4.29 5.11
C PRO A 31 12.25 -2.80 5.01
N GLN A 32 13.01 -2.27 5.98
CA GLN A 32 13.49 -0.88 5.94
C GLN A 32 14.52 -0.65 4.83
N ASP A 33 15.27 -1.69 4.47
CA ASP A 33 16.23 -1.64 3.38
C ASP A 33 15.55 -1.28 2.05
N THR A 34 16.07 -0.25 1.39
CA THR A 34 15.42 0.33 0.21
C THR A 34 15.47 -0.62 -0.99
N LEU A 35 16.55 -1.38 -1.14
CA LEU A 35 16.72 -2.31 -2.26
C LEU A 35 15.77 -3.51 -2.11
N GLN A 36 15.76 -4.16 -0.94
CA GLN A 36 14.84 -5.27 -0.64
C GLN A 36 13.38 -4.84 -0.72
N ARG A 37 13.05 -3.64 -0.22
CA ARG A 37 11.69 -3.09 -0.36
C ARG A 37 11.29 -2.92 -1.81
N ASN A 38 12.16 -2.34 -2.65
CA ASN A 38 11.84 -2.11 -4.05
C ASN A 38 11.69 -3.43 -4.81
N GLN A 39 12.50 -4.45 -4.49
CA GLN A 39 12.36 -5.80 -5.03
C GLN A 39 11.01 -6.43 -4.63
N ALA A 40 10.65 -6.37 -3.34
CA ALA A 40 9.39 -6.92 -2.85
C ALA A 40 8.16 -6.21 -3.46
N ARG A 41 8.21 -4.88 -3.59
CA ARG A 41 7.16 -4.10 -4.27
C ARG A 41 7.03 -4.49 -5.73
N LYS A 42 8.15 -4.59 -6.45
CA LYS A 42 8.14 -4.95 -7.87
C LYS A 42 7.62 -6.37 -8.09
N MET A 43 8.02 -7.30 -7.23
CA MET A 43 7.52 -8.67 -7.24
C MET A 43 5.99 -8.71 -7.05
N PHE A 44 5.46 -7.94 -6.10
CA PHE A 44 4.01 -7.83 -5.91
C PHE A 44 3.30 -7.26 -7.15
N GLU A 45 3.82 -6.19 -7.74
CA GLU A 45 3.26 -5.60 -8.97
C GLU A 45 3.21 -6.62 -10.12
N ILE A 46 4.29 -7.40 -10.30
CA ILE A 46 4.36 -8.45 -11.33
C ILE A 46 3.33 -9.55 -11.07
N ILE A 47 3.17 -9.99 -9.81
CA ILE A 47 2.20 -11.04 -9.47
C ILE A 47 0.78 -10.51 -9.67
N ALA A 48 0.48 -9.29 -9.21
CA ALA A 48 -0.84 -8.68 -9.40
C ALA A 48 -1.22 -8.60 -10.88
N GLU A 49 -0.30 -8.15 -11.73
CA GLU A 49 -0.50 -8.11 -13.19
C GLU A 49 -0.73 -9.51 -13.79
N LYS A 50 0.05 -10.51 -13.35
CA LYS A 50 -0.10 -11.91 -13.80
C LYS A 50 -1.43 -12.54 -13.40
N GLU A 51 -1.96 -12.18 -12.25
CA GLU A 51 -3.27 -12.63 -11.76
C GLU A 51 -4.43 -11.82 -12.37
N GLY A 52 -4.15 -10.91 -13.33
CA GLY A 52 -5.16 -10.08 -13.98
C GLY A 52 -5.73 -8.97 -13.10
N LEU A 53 -5.07 -8.64 -11.99
CA LEU A 53 -5.50 -7.62 -11.06
C LEU A 53 -4.95 -6.25 -11.48
N ASN A 54 -5.82 -5.26 -11.68
CA ASN A 54 -5.38 -3.92 -12.02
C ASN A 54 -4.81 -3.20 -10.78
N PHE A 55 -3.49 -3.03 -10.76
CA PHE A 55 -2.77 -2.36 -9.69
C PHE A 55 -2.79 -0.84 -9.88
N LEU A 56 -3.39 -0.11 -8.94
CA LEU A 56 -3.54 1.35 -9.04
C LEU A 56 -2.33 2.12 -8.49
N GLY A 57 -1.63 1.57 -7.50
CA GLY A 57 -0.49 2.27 -6.89
C GLY A 57 -0.24 1.94 -5.43
N TRP A 58 0.86 2.50 -4.93
CA TRP A 58 1.29 2.40 -3.55
C TRP A 58 1.10 3.72 -2.81
N ARG A 59 0.66 3.63 -1.55
CA ARG A 59 0.61 4.72 -0.58
C ARG A 59 1.51 4.39 0.60
N LYS A 60 2.42 5.30 0.95
CA LYS A 60 3.14 5.22 2.22
C LYS A 60 2.17 5.55 3.36
N VAL A 61 2.10 4.71 4.38
CA VAL A 61 1.25 5.00 5.53
C VAL A 61 1.91 6.07 6.38
N PRO A 62 1.22 7.18 6.71
CA PRO A 62 1.75 8.17 7.63
C PRO A 62 1.96 7.52 9.00
N THR A 63 3.20 7.58 9.49
CA THR A 63 3.63 7.03 10.78
C THR A 63 4.42 8.10 11.52
N CYS A 64 4.40 8.05 12.84
CA CYS A 64 5.15 8.95 13.72
C CYS A 64 6.17 8.11 14.50
N PRO A 65 7.36 7.81 13.96
CA PRO A 65 8.35 6.99 14.67
C PRO A 65 8.81 7.64 15.98
N GLU A 66 8.76 8.97 16.09
CA GLU A 66 9.22 9.73 17.25
C GLU A 66 8.46 9.45 18.57
N ILE A 67 7.28 8.85 18.52
CA ILE A 67 6.56 8.45 19.74
C ILE A 67 6.90 7.02 20.20
N LEU A 68 7.57 6.24 19.35
CA LEU A 68 7.92 4.85 19.66
C LEU A 68 9.13 4.78 20.60
N GLY A 69 9.13 3.81 21.52
CA GLY A 69 10.32 3.47 22.29
C GLY A 69 11.41 2.87 21.39
N GLN A 70 12.68 2.96 21.80
CA GLN A 70 13.84 2.58 20.97
C GLN A 70 13.71 1.17 20.37
N LYS A 71 13.39 0.16 21.19
CA LYS A 71 13.20 -1.23 20.72
C LYS A 71 12.13 -1.37 19.63
N ALA A 72 11.04 -0.61 19.71
CA ALA A 72 9.97 -0.64 18.72
C ALA A 72 10.37 0.07 17.42
N ARG A 73 11.21 1.11 17.51
CA ARG A 73 11.79 1.78 16.33
C ARG A 73 12.74 0.87 15.57
N ASP A 74 13.60 0.16 16.29
CA ASP A 74 14.63 -0.71 15.69
C ASP A 74 14.00 -1.88 14.89
N CYS A 75 12.82 -2.34 15.31
CA CYS A 75 12.06 -3.39 14.63
C CYS A 75 10.95 -2.84 13.71
N MET A 76 10.86 -1.52 13.51
CA MET A 76 9.78 -0.92 12.75
C MET A 76 9.85 -1.35 11.27
N PRO A 77 8.79 -1.88 10.66
CA PRO A 77 8.75 -2.14 9.23
C PRO A 77 8.45 -0.86 8.44
N TYR A 78 8.75 -0.89 7.15
CA TYR A 78 8.29 0.15 6.24
C TYR A 78 6.86 -0.16 5.79
N ILE A 79 5.89 0.56 6.37
CA ILE A 79 4.47 0.29 6.16
C ILE A 79 3.96 1.00 4.90
N MET A 80 3.39 0.21 3.99
CA MET A 80 2.74 0.70 2.79
C MET A 80 1.37 0.07 2.62
N GLN A 81 0.52 0.78 1.90
CA GLN A 81 -0.76 0.27 1.40
C GLN A 81 -0.72 0.21 -0.11
N CYS A 82 -1.29 -0.81 -0.71
CA CYS A 82 -1.59 -0.81 -2.13
C CYS A 82 -3.09 -0.68 -2.37
N PHE A 83 -3.43 -0.21 -3.56
CA PHE A 83 -4.80 -0.18 -4.07
C PHE A 83 -4.87 -1.04 -5.32
N ILE A 84 -5.89 -1.89 -5.39
CA ILE A 84 -6.14 -2.79 -6.51
C ILE A 84 -7.59 -2.61 -6.91
N GLU A 85 -7.88 -2.44 -8.19
CA GLU A 85 -9.28 -2.40 -8.63
C GLU A 85 -9.93 -3.77 -8.48
N ARG A 86 -11.26 -3.74 -8.34
CA ARG A 86 -12.04 -4.96 -8.49
C ARG A 86 -11.81 -5.51 -9.92
N PRO A 87 -11.38 -6.77 -10.08
CA PRO A 87 -11.29 -7.38 -11.40
C PRO A 87 -12.69 -7.45 -12.03
N GLU A 88 -12.77 -7.20 -13.33
CA GLU A 88 -13.91 -7.63 -14.15
C GLU A 88 -13.87 -9.17 -14.17
N GLU A 89 -15.00 -9.83 -13.95
CA GLU A 89 -15.09 -11.30 -13.83
C GLU A 89 -14.29 -12.08 -14.89
#